data_AF-A0A947MK83-F1
#
_entry.id   AF-A0A947MK83-F1
#
_cell.length_a   1.000
_cell.length_b   1.000
_cell.length_c   1.000
_cell.angle_alpha   90.00
_cell.angle_beta   90.00
_cell.angle_gamma   90.00
#
_symmetry.space_group_name_H-M   'P 1'
#
loop_
_entity.id
_entity.type
_entity.pdbx_description
1 polymer ?
#
loop_
_entity_poly.entity_id
_entity_poly.type
_entity_poly.pdbx_seq_one_letter_code
_entity_poly.pdbx_strand_id
1 'polypeptide(L)'
;MQRKMPGKPGQPPPKRSRYQNLIFDADRFFAEKDYDTAFQIYQQALQEAPPGENHPYAQLCRCYRKQARKLLKQEAWDELVQSLETMLQINGNRPNLKGLDFKVLAEAYLETGALNKAVEALNQALKLNPELEPELKRLNQRIQAESLSQNMRNLF
;
A
#
# COMPACT_ATOMS: atom_id res chain seq x y z
N MET A 1 -27.11 -49.35 -0.78
CA MET A 1 -28.09 -48.38 -1.33
C MET A 1 -28.82 -47.71 -0.17
N GLN A 2 -28.58 -46.41 0.10
CA GLN A 2 -29.49 -45.58 0.89
C GLN A 2 -29.42 -44.11 0.41
N ARG A 3 -30.47 -43.78 -0.35
CA ARG A 3 -31.13 -42.51 -0.70
C ARG A 3 -30.35 -41.18 -0.60
N LYS A 4 -30.18 -40.54 -1.77
CA LYS A 4 -29.94 -39.10 -1.95
C LYS A 4 -31.01 -38.28 -1.21
N MET A 5 -30.57 -37.21 -0.54
CA MET A 5 -31.41 -36.21 0.11
C MET A 5 -32.20 -35.40 -0.94
N PRO A 6 -33.48 -35.04 -0.68
CA PRO A 6 -34.10 -33.94 -1.39
C PRO A 6 -33.56 -32.61 -0.81
N GLY A 7 -32.66 -31.95 -1.54
CA GLY A 7 -32.25 -30.58 -1.25
C GLY A 7 -33.48 -29.66 -1.29
N LYS A 8 -33.69 -28.87 -0.24
CA LYS A 8 -34.77 -27.88 -0.20
C LYS A 8 -34.60 -26.88 -1.36
N PRO A 9 -35.61 -26.66 -2.21
CA PRO A 9 -35.54 -25.65 -3.25
C PRO A 9 -35.68 -24.25 -2.65
N GLY A 10 -34.79 -23.33 -3.05
CA GLY A 10 -35.10 -21.90 -3.06
C GLY A 10 -34.96 -21.12 -1.76
N GLN A 11 -33.95 -21.37 -0.92
CA GLN A 11 -33.52 -20.28 -0.03
C GLN A 11 -32.85 -19.21 -0.91
N PRO A 12 -33.33 -17.95 -0.93
CA PRO A 12 -32.59 -16.88 -1.57
C PRO A 12 -31.19 -16.84 -0.93
N PRO A 13 -30.13 -16.56 -1.70
CA PRO A 13 -28.80 -16.42 -1.13
C PRO A 13 -28.90 -15.47 0.07
N PRO A 14 -28.21 -15.77 1.20
CA PRO A 14 -28.30 -14.93 2.39
C PRO A 14 -28.08 -13.48 1.98
N LYS A 15 -29.00 -12.58 2.38
CA LYS A 15 -28.88 -11.15 2.09
C LYS A 15 -27.52 -10.70 2.60
N ARG A 16 -26.63 -10.36 1.66
CA ARG A 16 -25.29 -9.90 1.99
C ARG A 16 -25.39 -8.63 2.81
N SER A 17 -24.60 -8.55 3.88
CA SER A 17 -24.47 -7.30 4.64
C SER A 17 -23.91 -6.19 3.74
N ARG A 18 -24.12 -4.92 4.11
CA ARG A 18 -23.56 -3.79 3.37
C ARG A 18 -22.05 -3.95 3.16
N TYR A 19 -21.33 -4.34 4.22
CA TYR A 19 -19.91 -4.69 4.16
C TYR A 19 -19.61 -5.77 3.10
N GLN A 20 -20.34 -6.88 3.08
CA GLN A 20 -20.12 -7.97 2.10
C GLN A 20 -20.38 -7.53 0.65
N ASN A 21 -21.34 -6.62 0.42
CA ASN A 21 -21.57 -6.05 -0.91
C ASN A 21 -20.40 -5.14 -1.32
N LEU A 22 -19.93 -4.28 -0.42
CA LEU A 22 -18.78 -3.42 -0.68
C LEU A 22 -17.52 -4.24 -1.00
N ILE A 23 -17.23 -5.31 -0.25
CA ILE A 23 -16.11 -6.20 -0.55
C ILE A 23 -16.27 -6.85 -1.93
N PHE A 24 -17.46 -7.37 -2.23
CA PHE A 24 -17.70 -8.03 -3.51
C PHE A 24 -17.53 -7.08 -4.71
N ASP A 25 -18.09 -5.86 -4.64
CA ASP A 25 -17.93 -4.88 -5.70
C ASP A 25 -16.48 -4.38 -5.80
N ALA A 26 -15.80 -4.15 -4.68
CA ALA A 26 -14.41 -3.73 -4.68
C ALA A 26 -13.47 -4.79 -5.28
N ASP A 27 -13.67 -6.07 -4.95
CA ASP A 27 -12.92 -7.19 -5.53
C ASP A 27 -13.18 -7.30 -7.04
N ARG A 28 -14.42 -7.06 -7.50
CA ARG A 28 -14.75 -7.03 -8.93
C ARG A 28 -13.97 -5.94 -9.66
N PHE A 29 -14.06 -4.69 -9.21
CA PHE A 29 -13.32 -3.58 -9.84
C PHE A 29 -11.80 -3.78 -9.77
N PHE A 30 -11.30 -4.36 -8.66
CA PHE A 30 -9.88 -4.70 -8.54
C PHE A 30 -9.45 -5.73 -9.59
N ALA A 31 -10.28 -6.75 -9.84
CA ALA A 31 -10.03 -7.77 -10.88
C ALA A 31 -10.06 -7.16 -12.29
N GLU A 32 -10.95 -6.19 -12.52
CA GLU A 32 -11.04 -5.39 -13.75
C GLU A 32 -9.88 -4.39 -13.91
N LYS A 33 -9.00 -4.28 -12.91
CA LYS A 33 -7.88 -3.34 -12.82
C LYS A 33 -8.29 -1.86 -12.72
N ASP A 34 -9.56 -1.61 -12.44
CA ASP A 34 -10.03 -0.29 -12.02
C ASP A 34 -9.70 -0.09 -10.54
N TYR A 35 -8.42 0.20 -10.29
CA TYR A 35 -7.88 0.32 -8.95
C TYR A 35 -8.39 1.56 -8.22
N ASP A 36 -8.78 2.61 -8.96
CA ASP A 36 -9.28 3.86 -8.39
C ASP A 36 -10.70 3.66 -7.84
N THR A 37 -11.59 3.01 -8.62
CA THR A 37 -12.92 2.65 -8.13
C THR A 37 -12.84 1.61 -7.01
N ALA A 38 -12.02 0.57 -7.17
CA ALA A 38 -11.82 -0.44 -6.13
C ALA A 38 -11.34 0.19 -4.81
N PHE A 39 -10.41 1.14 -4.89
CA PHE A 39 -9.88 1.86 -3.74
C PHE A 39 -11.00 2.58 -2.96
N GLN A 40 -11.84 3.36 -3.64
CA GLN A 40 -12.94 4.08 -2.99
C GLN A 40 -13.91 3.11 -2.29
N ILE A 41 -14.24 1.99 -2.93
CA ILE A 41 -15.15 1.01 -2.34
C ILE A 41 -14.51 0.29 -1.17
N TYR A 42 -13.21 -0.05 -1.22
CA TYR A 42 -12.51 -0.62 -0.07
C TYR A 42 -12.40 0.36 1.11
N GLN A 43 -12.26 1.66 0.86
CA GLN A 43 -12.29 2.68 1.92
C GLN A 43 -13.67 2.71 2.60
N GLN A 44 -14.76 2.62 1.83
CA GLN A 44 -16.10 2.50 2.38
C GLN A 44 -16.27 1.19 3.15
N ALA A 45 -15.76 0.07 2.61
CA ALA A 45 -15.79 -1.22 3.28
C ALA A 45 -15.04 -1.20 4.60
N LEU A 46 -13.98 -0.40 4.70
CA LEU A 46 -13.20 -0.21 5.93
C LEU A 46 -14.03 0.40 7.06
N GLN A 47 -14.87 1.39 6.74
CA GLN A 47 -15.73 2.07 7.71
C GLN A 47 -16.83 1.13 8.25
N GLU A 48 -17.24 0.16 7.44
CA GLU A 48 -18.27 -0.84 7.76
C GLU A 48 -17.66 -2.17 8.27
N ALA A 49 -16.33 -2.25 8.37
CA ALA A 49 -15.62 -3.48 8.67
C ALA A 49 -15.88 -3.91 10.12
N PRO A 50 -16.24 -5.19 10.36
CA PRO A 50 -16.30 -5.73 11.71
C PRO A 50 -14.95 -5.59 12.45
N PRO A 51 -14.94 -5.43 13.79
CA PRO A 51 -13.71 -5.38 14.55
C PRO A 51 -12.80 -6.60 14.29
N GLY A 52 -11.52 -6.35 14.01
CA GLY A 52 -10.53 -7.40 13.73
C GLY A 52 -10.48 -7.89 12.28
N GLU A 53 -11.35 -7.38 11.40
CA GLU A 53 -11.33 -7.72 9.98
C GLU A 53 -10.14 -7.05 9.27
N ASN A 54 -9.31 -7.85 8.59
CA ASN A 54 -8.08 -7.38 7.95
C ASN A 54 -8.18 -7.33 6.42
N HIS A 55 -9.20 -7.95 5.84
CA HIS A 55 -9.34 -8.05 4.39
C HIS A 55 -9.33 -6.70 3.66
N PRO A 56 -10.17 -5.70 4.01
CA PRO A 56 -10.21 -4.42 3.28
C PRO A 56 -8.89 -3.65 3.42
N TYR A 57 -8.22 -3.73 4.57
CA TYR A 57 -6.89 -3.14 4.77
C TYR A 57 -5.85 -3.74 3.82
N ALA A 58 -5.80 -5.07 3.72
CA ALA A 58 -4.87 -5.76 2.84
C ALA A 58 -5.11 -5.40 1.37
N GLN A 59 -6.38 -5.27 0.97
CA GLN A 59 -6.76 -4.89 -0.39
C GLN A 59 -6.46 -3.42 -0.70
N LEU A 60 -6.70 -2.50 0.25
CA LEU A 60 -6.28 -1.10 0.11
C LEU A 60 -4.77 -1.00 -0.11
N CYS A 61 -3.97 -1.74 0.67
CA CYS A 61 -2.52 -1.79 0.46
C CYS A 61 -2.13 -2.33 -0.93
N ARG A 62 -2.95 -3.21 -1.54
CA ARG A 62 -2.72 -3.66 -2.92
C ARG A 62 -3.09 -2.57 -3.92
N CYS A 63 -4.18 -1.84 -3.70
CA CYS A 63 -4.59 -0.70 -4.54
C CYS A 63 -3.50 0.38 -4.53
N TYR A 64 -3.02 0.78 -3.35
CA TYR A 64 -1.93 1.75 -3.23
C TYR A 64 -0.67 1.33 -3.96
N ARG A 65 -0.25 0.06 -3.86
CA ARG A 65 0.92 -0.41 -4.62
C ARG A 65 0.72 -0.32 -6.14
N LYS A 66 -0.52 -0.46 -6.62
CA LYS A 66 -0.83 -0.29 -8.05
C LYS A 66 -0.76 1.17 -8.45
N GLN A 67 -1.32 2.06 -7.64
CA GLN A 67 -1.25 3.52 -7.84
C GLN A 67 0.20 4.03 -7.74
N ALA A 68 0.94 3.63 -6.70
CA ALA A 68 2.35 3.95 -6.51
C ALA A 68 3.21 3.55 -7.71
N ARG A 69 2.98 2.38 -8.33
CA ARG A 69 3.67 1.99 -9.58
C ARG A 69 3.33 2.89 -10.77
N LYS A 70 2.11 3.43 -10.83
CA LYS A 70 1.72 4.39 -11.86
C LYS A 70 2.41 5.73 -11.61
N LEU A 71 2.38 6.23 -10.38
CA LEU A 71 3.04 7.48 -9.96
C LEU A 71 4.56 7.43 -10.15
N LEU A 72 5.19 6.30 -9.82
CA LEU A 72 6.62 6.05 -10.09
C LEU A 72 6.97 6.22 -11.58
N LYS A 73 6.14 5.67 -12.49
CA LYS A 73 6.36 5.80 -13.93
C LYS A 73 6.14 7.22 -14.44
N GLN A 74 5.36 8.01 -13.70
CA GLN A 74 5.06 9.40 -14.00
C GLN A 74 6.03 10.35 -13.30
N GLU A 75 6.95 9.85 -12.47
CA GLU A 75 7.83 10.63 -11.62
C GLU A 75 7.07 11.65 -10.75
N ALA A 76 5.83 11.30 -10.39
CA ALA A 76 4.94 12.09 -9.54
C ALA A 76 5.30 11.84 -8.07
N TRP A 77 6.46 12.36 -7.66
CA TRP A 77 7.11 12.04 -6.39
C TRP A 77 6.32 12.51 -5.17
N ASP A 78 5.73 13.71 -5.23
CA ASP A 78 4.94 14.25 -4.13
C ASP A 78 3.67 13.43 -3.87
N GLU A 79 2.93 13.09 -4.92
CA GLU A 79 1.75 12.23 -4.83
C GLU A 79 2.13 10.81 -4.38
N LEU A 80 3.29 10.32 -4.82
CA LEU A 80 3.81 9.01 -4.41
C LEU A 80 4.12 8.97 -2.91
N VAL A 81 4.79 10.00 -2.39
CA VAL A 81 5.04 10.16 -0.94
C VAL A 81 3.73 10.16 -0.18
N GLN A 82 2.78 11.01 -0.58
CA GLN A 82 1.47 11.11 0.08
C GLN A 82 0.73 9.77 0.10
N SER A 83 0.74 9.05 -1.03
CA SER A 83 0.08 7.76 -1.17
C SER A 83 0.68 6.70 -0.22
N LEU A 84 2.02 6.64 -0.13
CA LEU A 84 2.72 5.67 0.71
C LEU A 84 2.66 6.04 2.21
N GLU A 85 2.72 7.32 2.56
CA GLU A 85 2.48 7.81 3.93
C GLU A 85 1.04 7.48 4.38
N THR A 86 0.06 7.62 3.50
CA THR A 86 -1.33 7.23 3.81
C THR A 86 -1.43 5.72 4.05
N MET A 87 -0.72 4.90 3.27
CA MET A 87 -0.67 3.44 3.48
C MET A 87 -0.04 3.07 4.83
N LEU A 88 0.93 3.85 5.33
CA LEU A 88 1.50 3.68 6.67
C LEU A 88 0.49 3.95 7.79
N GLN A 89 -0.43 4.90 7.58
CA GLN A 89 -1.39 5.33 8.60
C GLN A 89 -2.66 4.49 8.64
N ILE A 90 -3.05 3.87 7.51
CA ILE A 90 -4.36 3.22 7.34
C ILE A 90 -4.64 2.07 8.30
N ASN A 91 -3.61 1.47 8.92
CA ASN A 91 -3.82 0.41 9.90
C ASN A 91 -2.93 0.65 11.12
N GLY A 92 -3.29 1.64 11.95
CA GLY A 92 -2.53 2.22 13.07
C GLY A 92 -1.87 1.28 14.11
N ASN A 93 -1.80 -0.04 13.87
CA ASN A 93 -0.89 -0.93 14.59
C ASN A 93 -0.27 -2.08 13.74
N ARG A 94 -0.56 -2.21 12.43
CA ARG A 94 0.06 -3.19 11.51
C ARG A 94 0.08 -2.69 10.05
N PRO A 95 0.82 -1.61 9.73
CA PRO A 95 1.07 -1.28 8.33
C PRO A 95 1.73 -2.48 7.65
N ASN A 96 1.04 -3.10 6.68
CA ASN A 96 1.58 -4.21 5.90
C ASN A 96 2.46 -3.67 4.76
N LEU A 97 3.34 -2.72 5.09
CA LEU A 97 4.41 -2.31 4.19
C LEU A 97 5.50 -3.37 4.25
N LYS A 98 5.94 -3.79 3.07
CA LYS A 98 7.06 -4.71 2.87
C LYS A 98 8.33 -3.87 2.69
N GLY A 99 9.50 -4.52 2.80
CA GLY A 99 10.78 -3.83 2.56
C GLY A 99 10.82 -3.09 1.22
N LEU A 100 10.18 -3.64 0.18
CA LEU A 100 10.07 -2.98 -1.13
C LEU A 100 9.23 -1.69 -1.10
N ASP A 101 8.16 -1.63 -0.31
CA ASP A 101 7.34 -0.42 -0.20
C ASP A 101 8.12 0.70 0.50
N PHE A 102 8.89 0.36 1.53
CA PHE A 102 9.80 1.28 2.20
C PHE A 102 10.97 1.73 1.31
N LYS A 103 11.50 0.84 0.45
CA LYS A 103 12.49 1.23 -0.56
C LYS A 103 11.93 2.29 -1.50
N VAL A 104 10.73 2.07 -2.04
CA VAL A 104 10.07 3.05 -2.93
C VAL A 104 9.82 4.37 -2.20
N LEU A 105 9.40 4.32 -0.94
CA LEU A 105 9.22 5.52 -0.13
C LEU A 105 10.55 6.28 0.11
N ALA A 106 11.64 5.56 0.33
CA ALA A 106 12.98 6.16 0.46
C ALA A 106 13.44 6.83 -0.84
N GLU A 107 13.18 6.21 -1.99
CA GLU A 107 13.42 6.80 -3.31
C GLU A 107 12.59 8.07 -3.49
N ALA A 108 11.29 8.02 -3.20
CA ALA A 108 10.42 9.18 -3.32
C ALA A 108 10.87 10.35 -2.42
N TYR A 109 11.24 10.07 -1.17
CA TYR A 109 11.78 11.11 -0.28
C TYR A 109 13.11 11.69 -0.72
N LEU A 110 13.97 10.88 -1.37
CA LEU A 110 15.21 11.39 -1.94
C LEU A 110 14.89 12.42 -3.04
N GLU A 111 13.99 12.08 -3.96
CA GLU A 111 13.63 12.95 -5.09
C GLU A 111 12.88 14.22 -4.64
N THR A 112 12.10 14.16 -3.56
CA THR A 112 11.48 15.35 -2.96
C THR A 112 12.41 16.12 -2.00
N GLY A 113 13.68 15.71 -1.86
CA GLY A 113 14.66 16.36 -0.98
C GLY A 113 14.45 16.15 0.52
N ALA A 114 13.52 15.28 0.93
CA ALA A 114 13.25 14.93 2.32
C ALA A 114 14.27 13.90 2.86
N LEU A 115 15.56 14.26 2.84
CA LEU A 115 16.67 13.32 3.01
C LEU A 115 16.66 12.56 4.34
N ASN A 116 16.28 13.20 5.45
CA ASN A 116 16.18 12.52 6.75
C ASN A 116 15.12 11.40 6.72
N LYS A 117 13.95 11.67 6.14
CA LYS A 117 12.90 10.68 5.96
C LYS A 117 13.32 9.57 4.99
N ALA A 118 14.13 9.90 3.98
CA ALA A 118 14.69 8.90 3.05
C ALA A 118 15.57 7.87 3.79
N VAL A 119 16.43 8.33 4.71
CA VAL A 119 17.26 7.44 5.54
C VAL A 119 16.41 6.57 6.46
N GLU A 120 15.40 7.15 7.12
CA GLU A 120 14.48 6.40 7.99
C GLU A 120 13.75 5.29 7.22
N ALA A 121 13.20 5.61 6.05
CA ALA A 121 12.53 4.65 5.19
C ALA A 121 13.49 3.54 4.71
N LEU A 122 14.74 3.89 4.37
CA LEU A 122 15.76 2.93 3.97
C LEU A 122 16.11 1.95 5.10
N ASN A 123 16.21 2.43 6.33
CA ASN A 123 16.45 1.58 7.50
C ASN A 123 15.28 0.61 7.75
N GLN A 124 14.04 1.06 7.57
CA GLN A 124 12.87 0.17 7.65
C GLN A 124 12.87 -0.87 6.52
N ALA A 125 13.27 -0.47 5.31
CA ALA A 125 13.38 -1.38 4.17
C ALA A 125 14.36 -2.52 4.46
N LEU A 126 15.55 -2.19 4.97
CA LEU A 126 16.58 -3.17 5.32
C LEU A 126 16.15 -4.08 6.48
N LYS A 127 15.50 -3.52 7.51
CA LYS A 127 14.98 -4.28 8.65
C LYS A 127 13.96 -5.33 8.23
N LEU A 128 13.09 -5.00 7.26
CA LEU A 128 12.03 -5.88 6.79
C LEU A 128 12.47 -6.84 5.68
N ASN A 129 13.46 -6.45 4.88
CA ASN A 129 14.03 -7.31 3.85
C ASN A 129 15.55 -7.08 3.71
N PRO A 130 16.37 -7.82 4.47
CA PRO A 130 17.83 -7.72 4.41
C PRO A 130 18.42 -8.03 3.02
N GLU A 131 17.72 -8.80 2.18
CA GLU A 131 18.19 -9.12 0.82
C GLU A 131 18.26 -7.89 -0.10
N LEU A 132 17.58 -6.79 0.27
CA LEU A 132 17.67 -5.52 -0.46
C LEU A 132 18.99 -4.77 -0.20
N GLU A 133 19.85 -5.21 0.71
CA GLU A 133 21.08 -4.50 1.11
C GLU A 133 21.94 -4.00 -0.07
N PRO A 134 22.21 -4.78 -1.13
CA PRO A 134 23.00 -4.29 -2.27
C PRO A 134 22.35 -3.11 -3.00
N GLU A 135 21.02 -3.13 -3.13
CA GLU A 135 20.25 -2.05 -3.77
C GLU A 135 20.16 -0.82 -2.86
N LEU A 136 19.88 -1.04 -1.57
CA LEU A 136 19.77 0.03 -0.57
C LEU A 136 21.11 0.72 -0.33
N LYS A 137 22.24 0.02 -0.44
CA LYS A 137 23.57 0.63 -0.33
C LYS A 137 23.80 1.70 -1.39
N ARG A 138 23.40 1.43 -2.64
CA ARG A 138 23.49 2.40 -3.74
C ARG A 138 22.58 3.61 -3.49
N LEU A 139 21.35 3.36 -3.02
CA LEU A 139 20.42 4.43 -2.69
C LEU A 139 20.95 5.29 -1.53
N ASN A 140 21.49 4.68 -0.48
CA ASN A 140 22.08 5.38 0.65
C ASN A 140 23.24 6.28 0.21
N GLN A 141 24.12 5.81 -0.68
CA GLN A 141 25.19 6.65 -1.26
C GLN A 141 24.65 7.88 -1.98
N ARG A 142 23.55 7.76 -2.75
CA ARG A 142 22.89 8.90 -3.38
C ARG A 142 22.34 9.89 -2.35
N ILE A 143 21.68 9.38 -1.30
CA ILE A 143 21.16 10.22 -0.21
C ILE A 143 22.28 11.00 0.48
N GLN A 144 23.42 10.36 0.78
CA GLN A 144 24.56 11.03 1.38
C GLN A 144 25.16 12.10 0.46
N ALA A 145 25.29 11.82 -0.83
CA ALA A 145 25.78 12.77 -1.81
C ALA A 145 24.87 14.02 -1.92
N GLU A 146 23.55 13.83 -1.96
CA GLU A 146 22.61 14.95 -2.01
C GLU A 146 22.61 15.73 -0.70
N SER A 147 22.71 15.06 0.45
CA SER A 147 22.82 15.70 1.77
C SER A 147 24.05 16.60 1.87
N LEU A 148 25.21 16.10 1.41
CA LEU A 148 26.43 16.90 1.32
C LEU A 148 26.26 18.08 0.38
N SER A 149 25.65 17.87 -0.80
CA SER A 149 25.40 18.94 -1.77
C SER A 149 24.50 20.03 -1.18
N GLN A 150 23.40 19.66 -0.51
CA GLN A 150 22.49 20.59 0.15
C GLN A 150 23.18 21.36 1.27
N ASN A 151 23.96 20.68 2.11
CA ASN A 151 24.73 21.34 3.16
C ASN A 151 25.72 22.36 2.58
N MET A 152 26.42 22.00 1.52
CA MET A 152 27.34 22.92 0.83
C MET A 152 26.61 24.12 0.21
N ARG A 153 25.42 23.93 -0.37
CA ARG A 153 24.59 25.04 -0.89
C ARG A 153 24.13 25.99 0.22
N ASN A 154 23.91 25.49 1.44
CA ASN A 154 23.47 26.31 2.57
C ASN A 154 24.61 27.10 3.26
N LEU A 155 25.87 26.85 2.89
CA LEU A 155 27.06 27.47 3.47
C LEU A 155 27.55 28.72 2.71
N PHE A 156 26.95 29.05 1.56
CA PHE A 156 27.30 30.20 0.71
C PHE A 156 26.04 30.99 0.33
#